data_AF-A0A355AYY5-F1
#
_entry.id   AF-A0A355AYY5-F1
#
_cell.length_a   1.000
_cell.length_b   1.000
_cell.length_c   1.000
_cell.angle_alpha   90.00
_cell.angle_beta   90.00
_cell.angle_gamma   90.00
#
_symmetry.space_group_name_H-M   'P 1'
#
loop_
_entity.id
_entity.type
_entity.pdbx_description
1 polymer ?
#
loop_
_entity_poly.entity_id
_entity_poly.type
_entity_poly.pdbx_seq_one_letter_code
_entity_poly.pdbx_strand_id
1 'polypeptide(L)' 'MSFRIAVVQPMSHLPPDDEKNIDDAIQFVEQAAAQGSEFVAFPESYPGPWRMPAAFDPNEAMIEAAQRC' A
#
# COMPACT_ATOMS: atom_id res chain seq x y z
N MET A 1 13.45 24.38 -6.50
CA MET A 1 13.70 23.18 -5.66
C MET A 1 12.65 22.16 -6.06
N SER A 2 13.04 20.92 -6.36
CA SER A 2 12.15 19.85 -6.81
C SER A 2 12.42 18.59 -5.98
N PHE A 3 11.39 17.81 -5.72
CA PHE A 3 11.52 16.49 -5.11
C PHE A 3 10.75 15.43 -5.89
N ARG A 4 11.13 14.16 -5.76
CA ARG A 4 10.42 13.01 -6.34
C ARG A 4 9.70 12.21 -5.27
N ILE A 5 8.42 11.94 -5.48
CA ILE A 5 7.59 11.10 -4.59
C ILE A 5 7.19 9.83 -5.34
N ALA A 6 7.34 8.67 -4.70
CA ALA A 6 6.67 7.45 -5.09
C ALA A 6 5.32 7.37 -4.37
N VAL A 7 4.24 7.17 -5.13
CA VAL A 7 2.90 6.89 -4.58
C VAL A 7 2.61 5.42 -4.85
N VAL A 8 2.39 4.66 -3.79
CA VAL A 8 2.19 3.21 -3.88
C VAL A 8 0.71 2.90 -3.74
N GLN A 9 0.18 2.12 -4.68
CA GLN A 9 -1.14 1.50 -4.59
C GLN A 9 -0.93 -0.02 -4.38
N PRO A 10 -0.75 -0.48 -3.13
CA PRO A 10 -0.49 -1.88 -2.84
C PRO A 10 -1.78 -2.71 -2.91
N MET A 11 -1.62 -4.00 -3.18
CA MET A 11 -2.64 -5.00 -2.93
C MET A 11 -2.44 -5.55 -1.52
N SER A 12 -3.34 -5.22 -0.59
CA SER A 12 -3.18 -5.62 0.81
C SER A 12 -3.63 -7.06 1.07
N HIS A 13 -2.89 -7.74 1.93
CA HIS A 13 -3.31 -8.98 2.57
C HIS A 13 -4.25 -8.67 3.73
N LEU A 14 -5.32 -9.44 3.85
CA LEU A 14 -6.30 -9.35 4.95
C LEU A 14 -5.87 -10.25 6.12
N PRO A 15 -6.31 -9.96 7.36
CA PRO A 15 -6.15 -10.88 8.47
C PRO A 15 -6.65 -12.30 8.12
N PRO A 16 -5.95 -13.35 8.55
CA PRO A 16 -4.82 -13.35 9.48
C PRO A 16 -3.43 -13.16 8.83
N ASP A 17 -3.37 -12.91 7.53
CA ASP A 17 -2.13 -12.82 6.74
C ASP A 17 -1.60 -11.37 6.62
N ASP A 18 -2.19 -10.42 7.33
CA ASP A 18 -1.93 -8.98 7.22
C ASP A 18 -0.50 -8.58 7.62
N GLU A 19 0.24 -9.42 8.35
CA GLU A 19 1.68 -9.23 8.59
C GLU A 19 2.50 -9.23 7.29
N LYS A 20 2.06 -9.93 6.23
CA LYS A 20 2.75 -9.96 4.92
C LYS A 20 2.79 -8.59 4.24
N ASN A 21 1.88 -7.68 4.58
CA ASN A 21 1.90 -6.29 4.09
C ASN A 21 3.20 -5.56 4.46
N ILE A 22 3.88 -5.97 5.55
CA ILE A 22 5.15 -5.38 5.98
C ILE A 22 6.24 -5.69 4.96
N ASP A 23 6.36 -6.95 4.54
CA ASP A 23 7.35 -7.38 3.56
C ASP A 23 7.12 -6.70 2.21
N ASP A 24 5.86 -6.61 1.76
CA ASP A 24 5.49 -5.90 0.53
C ASP A 24 5.82 -4.40 0.64
N ALA A 25 5.53 -3.76 1.79
CA ALA A 25 5.87 -2.36 2.03
C ALA A 25 7.38 -2.08 1.94
N ILE A 26 8.21 -2.97 2.52
CA ILE A 26 9.67 -2.87 2.45
C ILE A 26 10.12 -2.92 0.99
N GLN A 27 9.61 -3.88 0.21
CA GLN A 27 9.97 -3.99 -1.21
C GLN A 27 9.60 -2.72 -2.00
N PHE A 28 8.43 -2.12 -1.75
CA PHE A 28 8.05 -0.86 -2.39
C PHE A 28 8.96 0.30 -2.02
N VAL A 29 9.41 0.39 -0.76
CA VAL A 29 10.37 1.41 -0.32
C VAL A 29 11.72 1.23 -1.03
N GLU A 30 12.24 0.01 -1.08
CA GLU A 30 13.49 -0.31 -1.76
C GLU A 30 13.42 0.01 -3.26
N GLN A 31 12.32 -0.37 -3.91
CA GLN A 31 12.08 -0.07 -5.32
C GLN A 31 11.98 1.43 -5.58
N ALA A 32 11.29 2.19 -4.72
CA ALA A 32 11.18 3.64 -4.84
C ALA A 32 12.53 4.33 -4.64
N ALA A 33 13.33 3.88 -3.66
CA ALA A 33 14.68 4.38 -3.42
C ALA A 33 15.60 4.13 -4.63
N ALA A 34 15.53 2.93 -5.23
CA ALA A 34 16.28 2.60 -6.45
C ALA A 34 15.90 3.49 -7.65
N GLN A 35 14.69 4.06 -7.66
CA GLN A 35 14.23 5.01 -8.67
C GLN A 35 14.54 6.48 -8.32
N GLY A 36 15.21 6.74 -7.19
CA GLY A 36 15.57 8.09 -6.76
C GLY A 36 14.41 8.90 -6.19
N SER A 37 13.37 8.24 -5.66
CA SER A 37 12.33 8.92 -4.88
C SER A 37 12.88 9.32 -3.51
N GLU A 38 12.53 10.53 -3.07
CA GLU A 38 12.89 11.07 -1.75
C GLU A 38 11.81 10.80 -0.70
N PHE A 39 10.58 10.56 -1.15
CA PHE A 39 9.45 10.20 -0.32
C PHE A 39 8.70 9.01 -0.92
N VAL A 40 8.17 8.16 -0.05
CA VAL A 40 7.26 7.08 -0.41
C VAL A 40 5.96 7.29 0.36
N ALA A 41 4.86 7.42 -0.36
CA ALA A 41 3.53 7.62 0.20
C ALA A 41 2.72 6.32 0.06
N PHE A 42 2.21 5.83 1.18
CA PHE A 42 1.30 4.70 1.25
C PHE A 42 -0.14 5.17 1.51
N PRO A 43 -1.15 4.34 1.19
CA PRO A 43 -2.54 4.62 1.56
C PRO A 43 -2.71 4.71 3.09
N GLU A 44 -3.80 5.36 3.50
CA GLU A 44 -4.19 5.41 4.91
C GLU A 44 -4.26 4.00 5.52
N SER A 45 -3.71 3.86 6.72
CA SER A 45 -3.64 2.62 7.51
C SER A 45 -2.81 1.47 6.91
N TYR A 46 -2.22 1.59 5.72
CA TYR A 46 -1.25 0.62 5.20
C TYR A 46 0.15 0.86 5.81
N PRO A 47 0.94 -0.17 6.15
CA PRO A 47 0.72 -1.62 5.96
C PRO A 47 -0.13 -2.29 7.03
N GLY A 48 -0.65 -1.51 7.97
CA GLY A 48 -1.49 -1.98 9.07
C GLY A 48 -0.97 -1.54 10.44
N PRO A 49 -1.68 -1.93 11.52
CA PRO A 49 -2.98 -2.57 11.47
C PRO A 49 -4.12 -1.56 11.33
N TRP A 50 -5.09 -1.83 10.46
CA TRP A 50 -6.39 -1.16 10.50
C TRP A 50 -7.22 -1.79 11.62
N ARG A 51 -7.68 -0.99 12.59
CA ARG A 51 -8.51 -1.49 13.71
C ARG A 51 -9.95 -0.96 13.62
N MET A 52 -10.90 -1.90 13.71
CA MET A 52 -12.35 -1.77 13.53
C MET A 52 -13.09 -1.10 14.73
N PRO A 53 -14.34 -0.59 14.53
CA PRO A 53 -15.22 -0.89 13.40
C PRO A 53 -15.40 0.21 12.35
N ALA A 54 -15.12 -0.13 11.10
CA ALA A 54 -15.53 0.51 9.86
C ALA A 54 -16.46 -0.46 9.10
N ALA A 55 -17.73 -0.13 8.94
CA ALA A 55 -18.73 -1.04 8.35
C ALA A 55 -18.74 -1.02 6.81
N PHE A 56 -18.02 -0.10 6.19
CA PHE A 56 -17.90 0.02 4.75
C PHE A 56 -16.60 -0.65 4.30
N ASP A 57 -16.69 -1.59 3.36
CA ASP A 57 -15.55 -2.30 2.79
C ASP A 57 -15.49 -2.05 1.26
N PRO A 58 -14.53 -1.24 0.77
CA PRO A 58 -14.33 -1.02 -0.66
C PRO A 58 -13.48 -2.10 -1.35
N ASN A 59 -12.99 -3.12 -0.64
CA ASN A 59 -11.95 -4.03 -1.12
C ASN A 59 -12.32 -4.71 -2.45
N GLU A 60 -13.52 -5.27 -2.57
CA GLU A 60 -13.93 -5.99 -3.79
C GLU A 60 -13.85 -5.10 -5.03
N ALA A 61 -14.42 -3.89 -4.97
CA ALA A 61 -14.43 -2.94 -6.07
C ALA A 61 -13.00 -2.47 -6.44
N MET A 62 -12.15 -2.25 -5.44
CA MET A 62 -10.77 -1.82 -5.66
C MET A 62 -9.89 -2.95 -6.21
N ILE A 63 -10.08 -4.19 -5.77
CA ILE A 63 -9.41 -5.37 -6.32
C ILE A 63 -9.77 -5.53 -7.80
N GLU A 64 -11.07 -5.44 -8.14
CA GLU A 64 -11.52 -5.53 -9.53
C GLU A 64 -10.93 -4.42 -10.39
N ALA A 65 -10.75 -3.20 -9.85
CA ALA A 65 -10.09 -2.12 -10.56
C ALA A 65 -8.59 -2.40 -10.77
N ALA A 66 -7.89 -2.87 -9.74
CA ALA A 66 -6.47 -3.16 -9.79
C ALA A 66 -6.13 -4.27 -10.80
N GLN A 67 -6.99 -5.28 -10.95
CA GLN A 67 -6.81 -6.38 -11.92
C GLN A 67 -7.00 -5.97 -13.39
N ARG A 68 -7.57 -4.79 -13.67
CA ARG A 68 -7.77 -4.28 -15.04
C ARG A 68 -6.62 -3.45 -15.58
N CYS A 69 -5.67 -3.09 -14.73
CA CYS A 69 -4.51 -2.25 -15.05
C CYS A 69 -3.24 -3.09 -15.19
#